data_AF-A0AB34FBA9-F1
#
_entry.id   AF-A0AB34FBA9-F1
#
_cell.length_a   1.000
_cell.length_b   1.000
_cell.length_c   1.000
_cell.angle_alpha   90.00
_cell.angle_beta   90.00
_cell.angle_gamma   90.00
#
_symmetry.space_group_name_H-M   'P 1'
#
loop_
_entity.id
_entity.type
_entity.pdbx_description
1 polymer ?
#
loop_
_entity_poly.entity_id
_entity_poly.type
_entity_poly.pdbx_seq_one_letter_code
_entity_poly.pdbx_strand_id
1 'polypeptide(L)'
;MIREQLHSLLMADYLPFCLLCEDVFLKDLATGEGRYCSPALVNSLLALASRTWNEHQHPHPNRRQQEQPNYHDVADVGSPPSGWWYSQALFDEAEALISDKSPPDTLPDTQTLGMLALYHVSCGRDAEAYELAGSFAAAIAELCLREPLEEDEQDEQYAQVRATSPIR
;
A
#
# COMPACT_ATOMS: atom_id res chain seq x y z
N MET A 1 9.46 -1.09 -16.05
CA MET A 1 9.74 -0.18 -14.92
C MET A 1 8.86 -0.51 -13.71
N ILE A 2 7.53 -0.44 -13.83
CA ILE A 2 6.58 -0.85 -12.77
C ILE A 2 6.83 -2.28 -12.27
N ARG A 3 6.99 -3.25 -13.19
CA ARG A 3 7.23 -4.66 -12.84
C ARG A 3 8.56 -4.89 -12.10
N GLU A 4 9.59 -4.11 -12.40
CA GLU A 4 10.91 -4.20 -11.75
C GLU A 4 10.89 -3.55 -10.35
N GLN A 5 10.17 -2.44 -10.20
CA GLN A 5 9.95 -1.80 -8.90
C GLN A 5 9.09 -2.67 -7.97
N LEU A 6 8.03 -3.28 -8.52
CA LEU A 6 7.30 -4.35 -7.84
C LEU A 6 8.26 -5.46 -7.47
N HIS A 7 9.01 -6.06 -8.41
CA HIS A 7 9.96 -7.13 -8.10
C HIS A 7 10.99 -6.79 -7.01
N SER A 8 11.45 -5.54 -6.91
CA SER A 8 12.30 -5.16 -5.79
C SER A 8 11.57 -5.06 -4.46
N LEU A 9 10.32 -4.56 -4.42
CA LEU A 9 9.47 -4.62 -3.23
C LEU A 9 9.19 -6.08 -2.84
N LEU A 10 8.90 -6.92 -3.85
CA LEU A 10 8.66 -8.36 -3.77
C LEU A 10 9.89 -9.12 -3.20
N MET A 11 11.09 -8.53 -3.22
CA MET A 11 12.33 -9.16 -2.73
C MET A 11 12.87 -8.53 -1.44
N ALA A 12 12.53 -7.28 -1.13
CA ALA A 12 13.10 -6.53 -0.01
C ALA A 12 12.30 -6.67 1.29
N ASP A 13 10.97 -6.74 1.22
CA ASP A 13 10.10 -6.81 2.39
C ASP A 13 8.96 -7.80 2.14
N TYR A 14 8.86 -8.85 2.97
CA TYR A 14 7.81 -9.88 2.87
C TYR A 14 6.42 -9.39 3.29
N LEU A 15 6.32 -8.19 3.86
CA LEU A 15 5.11 -7.66 4.50
C LEU A 15 3.94 -7.37 3.54
N PRO A 16 4.16 -6.82 2.32
CA PRO A 16 3.09 -6.60 1.35
C PRO A 16 2.43 -7.91 0.89
N PHE A 17 3.18 -9.02 0.85
CA PHE A 17 2.64 -10.34 0.50
C PHE A 17 1.83 -11.01 1.59
N CYS A 18 1.99 -10.58 2.83
CA CYS A 18 1.03 -10.98 3.83
C CYS A 18 -0.38 -10.58 3.34
N LEU A 19 -0.52 -9.38 2.79
CA LEU A 19 -1.81 -8.81 2.41
C LEU A 19 -2.34 -9.25 1.04
N LEU A 20 -1.50 -9.80 0.16
CA LEU A 20 -1.80 -10.08 -1.25
C LEU A 20 -1.47 -11.53 -1.67
N CYS A 21 -2.30 -12.10 -2.53
CA CYS A 21 -1.93 -13.30 -3.29
C CYS A 21 -1.34 -12.87 -4.64
N GLU A 22 -0.02 -13.06 -4.80
CA GLU A 22 0.74 -12.56 -5.95
C GLU A 22 0.20 -13.05 -7.30
N ASP A 23 -0.06 -14.35 -7.43
CA ASP A 23 -0.44 -14.97 -8.70
C ASP A 23 -1.77 -14.42 -9.23
N VAL A 24 -2.78 -14.29 -8.37
CA VAL A 24 -4.10 -13.76 -8.77
C VAL A 24 -4.05 -12.26 -9.03
N PHE A 25 -3.24 -11.52 -8.27
CA PHE A 25 -3.02 -10.09 -8.50
C PHE A 25 -2.34 -9.84 -9.85
N LEU A 26 -1.25 -10.56 -10.15
CA LEU A 26 -0.51 -10.40 -11.41
C LEU A 26 -1.34 -10.81 -12.62
N LYS A 27 -2.15 -11.87 -12.48
CA LYS A 27 -3.10 -12.28 -13.52
C LYS A 27 -4.12 -11.17 -13.78
N ASP A 28 -4.74 -10.65 -12.71
CA ASP A 28 -5.76 -9.60 -12.84
C ASP A 28 -5.19 -8.26 -13.30
N LEU A 29 -3.96 -7.93 -12.93
CA LEU A 29 -3.25 -6.76 -13.45
C LEU A 29 -3.05 -6.85 -14.99
N ALA A 30 -2.88 -8.06 -15.53
CA ALA A 30 -2.70 -8.27 -16.96
C ALA A 30 -4.03 -8.32 -17.73
N THR A 31 -5.09 -8.85 -17.13
CA THR A 31 -6.41 -8.98 -17.76
C THR A 31 -7.30 -7.75 -17.57
N GLY A 32 -7.14 -7.04 -16.46
CA GLY A 32 -7.93 -5.87 -16.07
C GLY A 32 -9.35 -6.22 -15.60
N GLU A 33 -9.57 -7.41 -15.04
CA GLU A 33 -10.89 -7.85 -14.56
C GLU A 33 -11.33 -7.10 -13.30
N GLY A 34 -10.39 -6.56 -12.52
CA GLY A 34 -10.65 -5.64 -11.42
C GLY A 34 -11.06 -6.31 -10.10
N ARG A 35 -10.99 -7.64 -10.03
CA ARG A 35 -11.50 -8.47 -8.92
C ARG A 35 -10.49 -8.60 -7.77
N TYR A 36 -9.21 -8.67 -8.11
CA TYR A 36 -8.05 -8.80 -7.23
C TYR A 36 -7.06 -7.64 -7.37
N CYS A 37 -7.24 -6.80 -8.39
CA CYS A 37 -6.40 -5.65 -8.70
C CYS A 37 -7.29 -4.41 -8.89
N SER A 38 -6.92 -3.29 -8.29
CA SER A 38 -7.55 -1.99 -8.57
C SER A 38 -6.49 -0.93 -8.81
N PRO A 39 -6.82 0.20 -9.47
CA PRO A 39 -5.89 1.31 -9.63
C PRO A 39 -5.35 1.82 -8.28
N ALA A 40 -6.19 1.82 -7.24
CA ALA A 40 -5.79 2.23 -5.90
C ALA A 40 -4.75 1.27 -5.30
N LEU A 41 -4.95 -0.03 -5.47
CA LEU A 41 -4.03 -1.06 -5.00
C LEU A 41 -2.68 -0.97 -5.72
N VAL A 42 -2.70 -0.76 -7.04
CA VAL A 42 -1.47 -0.59 -7.84
C VAL A 42 -0.72 0.68 -7.40
N ASN A 43 -1.42 1.80 -7.24
CA ASN A 43 -0.82 3.07 -6.84
C ASN A 43 -0.20 2.99 -5.44
N SER A 44 -0.90 2.37 -4.47
CA SER A 44 -0.37 2.20 -3.11
C SER A 44 0.86 1.28 -3.05
N LEU A 45 0.87 0.18 -3.83
CA LEU A 45 2.04 -0.68 -3.99
C LEU A 45 3.24 0.07 -4.58
N LEU A 46 3.00 0.86 -5.62
CA LEU A 46 4.06 1.67 -6.26
C LEU A 46 4.58 2.79 -5.33
N ALA A 47 3.70 3.39 -4.53
CA ALA A 47 4.08 4.37 -3.52
C ALA A 47 5.04 3.76 -2.49
N LEU A 48 4.66 2.60 -1.94
CA LEU A 48 5.48 1.85 -0.98
C LEU A 48 6.81 1.40 -1.58
N ALA A 49 6.81 0.87 -2.81
CA ALA A 49 8.02 0.42 -3.50
C ALA A 49 8.97 1.57 -3.79
N SER A 50 8.43 2.71 -4.25
CA SER A 50 9.24 3.89 -4.52
C SER A 50 9.86 4.45 -3.24
N ARG A 51 9.14 4.40 -2.12
CA ARG A 51 9.61 4.89 -0.82
C ARG A 51 10.75 4.03 -0.26
N THR A 52 10.55 2.72 -0.20
CA THR A 52 11.54 1.76 0.30
C THR A 52 12.80 1.76 -0.57
N TRP A 53 12.67 1.81 -1.89
CA TRP A 53 13.82 1.85 -2.80
C TRP A 53 14.71 3.09 -2.60
N ASN A 54 14.11 4.26 -2.37
CA ASN A 54 14.88 5.49 -2.12
C ASN A 54 15.66 5.45 -0.79
N GLU A 55 15.11 4.82 0.24
CA GLU A 55 15.79 4.66 1.54
C GLU A 55 17.04 3.77 1.41
N HIS A 56 16.97 2.72 0.58
CA HIS A 56 18.10 1.82 0.34
C HIS A 56 19.20 2.44 -0.53
N GLN A 57 18.86 3.31 -1.49
CA GLN A 57 19.84 3.97 -2.36
C GLN A 57 20.48 5.21 -1.73
N HIS A 58 19.78 5.88 -0.82
CA HIS A 58 20.27 7.04 -0.09
C HIS A 58 20.07 6.87 1.42
N PRO A 59 20.84 5.99 2.09
CA PRO A 59 20.82 5.93 3.55
C PRO A 59 21.35 7.26 4.09
N HIS A 60 20.46 8.11 4.61
CA HIS A 60 20.86 9.35 5.27
C HIS A 60 21.81 8.99 6.43
N PRO A 61 23.08 9.45 6.43
CA PRO A 61 23.90 9.33 7.61
C PRO A 61 23.41 10.39 8.61
N ASN A 62 23.00 9.93 9.79
CA ASN A 62 22.70 10.72 11.00
C ASN A 62 21.33 11.40 11.08
N ARG A 63 20.32 10.64 11.52
CA ARG A 63 19.01 11.16 12.01
C ARG A 63 19.00 11.49 13.51
N ARG A 64 20.14 11.83 14.10
CA ARG A 64 20.27 12.21 15.53
C ARG A 64 21.09 13.49 15.70
N GLN A 65 20.47 14.64 15.49
CA GLN A 65 20.74 15.98 16.04
C GLN A 65 20.00 16.98 15.13
N GLN A 66 18.93 17.64 15.60
CA GLN A 66 19.00 19.00 16.18
C GLN A 66 18.90 20.05 15.03
N GLU A 67 18.02 21.06 14.96
CA GLU A 67 17.31 21.88 15.93
C GLU A 67 16.26 22.75 15.17
N GLN A 68 15.42 23.49 15.90
CA GLN A 68 14.29 24.31 15.45
C GLN A 68 14.61 25.31 14.30
N PRO A 69 13.67 25.64 13.39
CA PRO A 69 13.96 26.58 12.31
C PRO A 69 13.84 28.04 12.77
N ASN A 70 14.95 28.77 12.67
CA ASN A 70 14.97 30.23 12.72
C ASN A 70 14.59 30.78 11.33
N TYR A 71 13.58 31.64 11.28
CA TYR A 71 13.04 32.27 10.08
C TYR A 71 13.98 33.38 9.58
N HIS A 72 15.02 33.04 8.83
CA HIS A 72 15.70 33.93 7.87
C HIS A 72 16.83 33.18 7.15
N ASP A 73 16.53 32.51 6.04
CA ASP A 73 17.25 32.69 4.77
C ASP A 73 16.53 31.91 3.68
N VAL A 74 16.36 32.53 2.52
CA VAL A 74 15.65 31.95 1.38
C VAL A 74 16.65 31.29 0.43
N ALA A 75 16.33 30.06 0.03
CA ALA A 75 16.95 29.26 -1.03
C ALA A 75 18.28 28.57 -0.72
N ASP A 76 18.23 27.48 0.07
CA ASP A 76 18.86 26.19 -0.29
C ASP A 76 18.38 25.09 0.69
N VAL A 77 17.08 24.78 0.68
CA VAL A 77 16.60 23.53 1.29
C VAL A 77 16.79 22.47 0.23
N GLY A 78 17.83 21.65 0.41
CA GLY A 78 18.20 20.57 -0.49
C GLY A 78 16.97 19.83 -0.99
N SER A 79 16.79 19.86 -2.31
CA SER A 79 15.65 19.24 -2.99
C SER A 79 15.46 17.82 -2.44
N PRO A 80 14.24 17.45 -2.00
CA PRO A 80 13.97 16.07 -1.66
C PRO A 80 14.36 15.20 -2.86
N PRO A 81 14.95 14.00 -2.63
CA PRO A 81 15.28 13.11 -3.73
C PRO A 81 14.05 12.95 -4.60
N SER A 82 14.24 13.02 -5.92
CA SER A 82 13.15 13.06 -6.91
C SER A 82 12.19 11.85 -6.82
N GLY A 83 12.56 10.78 -6.13
CA GLY A 83 11.65 9.67 -5.85
C GLY A 83 10.62 9.93 -4.75
N TRP A 84 10.85 10.89 -3.83
CA TRP A 84 9.89 11.19 -2.75
C TRP A 84 8.60 11.78 -3.32
N TRP A 85 8.67 12.84 -4.13
CA TRP A 85 7.46 13.48 -4.68
C TRP A 85 6.62 12.48 -5.49
N TYR A 86 7.28 11.55 -6.19
CA TYR A 86 6.60 10.51 -6.95
C TYR A 86 5.87 9.52 -6.03
N SER A 87 6.52 9.08 -4.94
CA SER A 87 5.89 8.18 -3.96
C SER A 87 4.69 8.81 -3.26
N GLN A 88 4.76 10.10 -2.92
CA GLN A 88 3.67 10.81 -2.25
C GLN A 88 2.49 11.02 -3.20
N ALA A 89 2.72 11.42 -4.45
CA ALA A 89 1.63 11.59 -5.42
C ALA A 89 0.87 10.28 -5.68
N LEU A 90 1.58 9.14 -5.74
CA LEU A 90 0.96 7.82 -5.85
C LEU A 90 0.16 7.45 -4.60
N PHE A 91 0.65 7.80 -3.41
CA PHE A 91 -0.07 7.62 -2.16
C PHE A 91 -1.37 8.44 -2.15
N ASP A 92 -1.28 9.73 -2.45
CA ASP A 92 -2.43 10.65 -2.43
C ASP A 92 -3.50 10.20 -3.44
N GLU A 93 -3.09 9.74 -4.63
CA GLU A 93 -4.00 9.20 -5.63
C GLU A 93 -4.65 7.88 -5.16
N ALA A 94 -3.90 6.98 -4.55
CA ALA A 94 -4.45 5.73 -4.01
C ALA A 94 -5.49 6.00 -2.91
N GLU A 95 -5.22 6.95 -2.02
CA GLU A 95 -6.14 7.37 -0.97
C GLU A 95 -7.40 8.04 -1.55
N ALA A 96 -7.26 8.93 -2.54
CA ALA A 96 -8.38 9.58 -3.20
C ALA A 96 -9.33 8.56 -3.87
N LEU A 97 -8.78 7.52 -4.50
CA LEU A 97 -9.55 6.47 -5.17
C LEU A 97 -10.40 5.60 -4.22
N ILE A 98 -10.08 5.58 -2.92
CA ILE A 98 -10.82 4.80 -1.91
C ILE A 98 -11.54 5.67 -0.88
N SER A 99 -11.30 6.99 -0.85
CA SER A 99 -11.88 7.91 0.13
C SER A 99 -13.41 7.99 0.06
N ASP A 100 -13.99 7.85 -1.14
CA ASP A 100 -15.45 7.84 -1.33
C ASP A 100 -16.10 6.49 -0.96
N LYS A 101 -15.29 5.46 -0.67
CA LYS A 101 -15.73 4.08 -0.45
C LYS A 101 -15.56 3.67 1.02
N SER A 102 -16.24 4.35 1.94
CA SER A 102 -16.18 4.06 3.37
C SER A 102 -17.43 3.30 3.85
N PRO A 103 -17.33 2.03 4.32
CA PRO A 103 -16.15 1.16 4.30
C PRO A 103 -15.85 0.59 2.89
N PRO A 104 -14.59 0.17 2.61
CA PRO A 104 -14.27 -0.43 1.33
C PRO A 104 -15.08 -1.70 1.13
N ASP A 105 -15.66 -1.85 -0.06
CA ASP A 105 -16.59 -2.92 -0.39
C ASP A 105 -15.93 -4.09 -1.14
N THR A 106 -14.73 -3.86 -1.69
CA THR A 106 -13.95 -4.85 -2.43
C THR A 106 -12.65 -5.25 -1.72
N LEU A 107 -12.16 -6.46 -2.04
CA LEU A 107 -10.87 -6.94 -1.57
C LEU A 107 -9.70 -6.00 -1.94
N PRO A 108 -9.53 -5.54 -3.20
CA PRO A 108 -8.41 -4.67 -3.55
C PRO A 108 -8.48 -3.29 -2.88
N ASP A 109 -9.66 -2.72 -2.65
CA ASP A 109 -9.79 -1.46 -1.89
C ASP A 109 -9.44 -1.67 -0.41
N THR A 110 -9.83 -2.82 0.16
CA THR A 110 -9.41 -3.21 1.51
C THR A 110 -7.89 -3.39 1.58
N GLN A 111 -7.28 -4.12 0.66
CA GLN A 111 -5.82 -4.31 0.59
C GLN A 111 -5.08 -2.97 0.41
N THR A 112 -5.68 -2.00 -0.29
CA THR A 112 -5.14 -0.65 -0.42
C THR A 112 -4.96 0.01 0.95
N LEU A 113 -5.93 -0.09 1.87
CA LEU A 113 -5.78 0.43 3.25
C LEU A 113 -4.55 -0.15 3.95
N GLY A 114 -4.33 -1.46 3.82
CA GLY A 114 -3.16 -2.12 4.38
C GLY A 114 -1.85 -1.60 3.78
N MET A 115 -1.80 -1.39 2.47
CA MET A 115 -0.62 -0.81 1.79
C MET A 115 -0.35 0.63 2.21
N LEU A 116 -1.39 1.46 2.36
CA LEU A 116 -1.26 2.83 2.86
C LEU A 116 -0.76 2.84 4.32
N ALA A 117 -1.24 1.92 5.16
CA ALA A 117 -0.74 1.78 6.53
C ALA A 117 0.77 1.46 6.54
N LEU A 118 1.22 0.52 5.71
CA LEU A 118 2.65 0.21 5.55
C LEU A 118 3.47 1.40 5.04
N TYR A 119 2.91 2.18 4.12
CA TYR A 119 3.54 3.42 3.66
C TYR A 119 3.73 4.42 4.80
N HIS A 120 2.73 4.59 5.66
CA HIS A 120 2.85 5.44 6.85
C HIS A 120 3.90 4.94 7.84
N VAL A 121 3.99 3.62 8.07
CA VAL A 121 5.09 3.02 8.87
C VAL A 121 6.46 3.37 8.27
N SER A 122 6.62 3.24 6.95
CA SER A 122 7.88 3.61 6.26
C SER A 122 8.21 5.11 6.31
N CYS A 123 7.23 5.94 6.65
CA CYS A 123 7.42 7.37 6.88
C CYS A 123 7.70 7.72 8.36
N GLY A 124 7.54 6.78 9.28
CA GLY A 124 7.57 7.01 10.73
C GLY A 124 6.32 7.73 11.27
N ARG A 125 5.18 7.58 10.56
CA ARG A 125 3.88 8.16 10.92
C ARG A 125 3.00 7.09 11.57
N ASP A 126 3.37 6.69 12.77
CA ASP A 126 2.81 5.51 13.45
C ASP A 126 1.32 5.67 13.81
N ALA A 127 0.89 6.90 14.15
CA ALA A 127 -0.50 7.16 14.54
C ALA A 127 -1.45 6.96 13.35
N GLU A 128 -1.13 7.55 12.20
CA GLU A 128 -1.88 7.42 10.96
C GLU A 128 -1.82 5.98 10.42
N ALA A 129 -0.66 5.32 10.54
CA ALA A 129 -0.53 3.90 10.21
C ALA A 129 -1.49 3.03 11.04
N TYR A 130 -1.61 3.31 12.34
CA TYR A 130 -2.49 2.56 13.25
C TYR A 130 -3.97 2.75 12.89
N GLU A 131 -4.39 3.97 12.55
CA GLU A 131 -5.77 4.25 12.11
C GLU A 131 -6.13 3.50 10.82
N LEU A 132 -5.23 3.53 9.82
CA LEU A 132 -5.41 2.81 8.57
C LEU A 132 -5.39 1.29 8.78
N ALA A 133 -4.51 0.77 9.64
CA ALA A 133 -4.47 -0.65 9.99
C ALA A 133 -5.75 -1.11 10.71
N GLY A 134 -6.32 -0.27 11.58
CA GLY A 134 -7.62 -0.53 12.21
C GLY A 134 -8.76 -0.59 11.20
N SER A 135 -8.78 0.34 10.25
CA SER A 135 -9.76 0.37 9.15
C SER A 135 -9.63 -0.86 8.26
N PHE A 136 -8.39 -1.25 7.92
CA PHE A 136 -8.10 -2.48 7.18
C PHE A 136 -8.60 -3.71 7.92
N ALA A 137 -8.30 -3.86 9.20
CA ALA A 137 -8.70 -5.01 10.02
C ALA A 137 -10.23 -5.13 10.12
N ALA A 138 -10.95 -4.01 10.26
CA ALA A 138 -12.40 -4.00 10.26
C ALA A 138 -12.98 -4.42 8.89
N ALA A 139 -12.47 -3.83 7.81
CA ALA A 139 -12.95 -4.11 6.46
C ALA A 139 -12.68 -5.56 6.03
N ILE A 140 -11.51 -6.11 6.32
CA ILE A 140 -11.20 -7.51 5.99
C ILE A 140 -12.04 -8.49 6.81
N ALA A 141 -12.31 -8.19 8.08
CA ALA A 141 -13.20 -8.99 8.91
C ALA A 141 -14.64 -8.98 8.36
N GLU A 142 -15.15 -7.81 7.95
CA GLU A 142 -16.47 -7.69 7.34
C GLU A 142 -16.54 -8.46 6.01
N LEU A 143 -15.52 -8.30 5.15
CA LEU A 143 -15.42 -9.09 3.92
C LEU A 143 -15.47 -10.57 4.25
N CYS A 144 -14.64 -11.06 5.17
CA CYS A 144 -14.59 -12.45 5.63
C CYS A 144 -15.95 -13.03 6.04
N LEU A 145 -16.82 -12.22 6.66
CA LEU A 145 -18.16 -12.65 7.10
C LEU A 145 -19.19 -12.73 5.95
N ARG A 146 -18.93 -12.11 4.80
CA ARG A 146 -19.78 -12.27 3.61
C ARG A 146 -19.52 -13.68 3.03
N GLU A 147 -20.42 -14.61 3.36
CA GLU A 147 -20.49 -15.96 2.79
C GLU A 147 -20.59 -15.88 1.26
N PRO A 148 -19.97 -16.82 0.50
CA PRO A 148 -20.17 -16.88 -0.95
C PRO A 148 -21.62 -17.26 -1.23
N LEU A 149 -22.36 -16.37 -1.90
CA LEU A 149 -23.65 -16.72 -2.47
C LEU A 149 -23.37 -17.52 -3.75
N GLU A 150 -23.50 -18.84 -3.64
CA GLU A 150 -23.56 -19.85 -4.71
C GLU A 150 -22.21 -20.33 -5.28
N GLU A 151 -22.21 -21.64 -5.58
CA GLU A 151 -21.08 -22.48 -5.96
C GLU A 151 -20.59 -22.20 -7.39
N ASP A 152 -19.75 -21.18 -7.58
CA ASP A 152 -18.91 -21.05 -8.77
C ASP A 152 -17.42 -21.22 -8.37
N GLU A 153 -16.63 -21.95 -9.16
CA GLU A 153 -15.20 -22.22 -8.86
C GLU A 153 -14.39 -20.92 -8.69
N GLN A 154 -14.83 -19.84 -9.33
CA GLN A 154 -14.23 -18.52 -9.20
C GLN A 154 -14.50 -17.86 -7.84
N ASP A 155 -15.64 -18.15 -7.23
CA ASP A 155 -16.02 -17.62 -5.91
C ASP A 155 -15.34 -18.40 -4.78
N GLU A 156 -15.06 -19.70 -4.98
CA GLU A 156 -14.18 -20.47 -4.09
C GLU A 156 -12.75 -19.90 -4.06
N GLN A 157 -12.18 -19.58 -5.23
CA GLN A 157 -10.85 -18.96 -5.30
C GLN A 157 -10.82 -17.59 -4.61
N TYR A 158 -11.86 -16.78 -4.80
CA TYR A 158 -11.98 -15.47 -4.15
C TYR A 158 -12.08 -15.60 -2.62
N ALA A 159 -12.88 -16.56 -2.13
CA ALA A 159 -12.99 -16.87 -0.71
C ALA A 159 -11.67 -17.36 -0.11
N GLN A 160 -10.93 -18.21 -0.84
CA GLN A 160 -9.61 -18.70 -0.42
C GLN A 160 -8.60 -17.56 -0.31
N VAL A 161 -8.52 -16.68 -1.31
CA VAL A 161 -7.58 -15.54 -1.31
C VAL A 161 -7.87 -14.61 -0.12
N ARG A 162 -9.15 -14.30 0.13
CA ARG A 162 -9.58 -13.53 1.30
C ARG A 162 -9.15 -14.16 2.62
N ALA A 163 -9.28 -15.48 2.75
CA ALA A 163 -8.91 -16.20 3.97
C ALA A 163 -7.38 -16.28 4.19
N THR A 164 -6.59 -16.14 3.12
CA THR A 164 -5.11 -16.13 3.20
C THR A 164 -4.50 -14.76 3.43
N SER A 165 -5.24 -13.67 3.18
CA SER A 165 -4.86 -12.34 3.67
C SER A 165 -4.93 -12.34 5.22
N PRO A 166 -3.90 -11.88 5.93
CA PRO A 166 -3.62 -12.28 7.30
C PRO A 166 -4.50 -11.47 8.24
N ILE A 167 -5.37 -12.19 8.93
CA ILE A 167 -5.88 -11.79 10.24
C ILE A 167 -5.14 -12.69 11.22
N ARG A 168 -3.98 -12.24 11.73
CA ARG A 168 -3.34 -12.91 12.86
C ARG A 168 -2.64 -11.91 13.76
#